data_AF-A0A1V5J507-F1
#
_entry.id   AF-A0A1V5J507-F1
#
_cell.length_a   1.000
_cell.length_b   1.000
_cell.length_c   1.000
_cell.angle_alpha   90.00
_cell.angle_beta   90.00
_cell.angle_gamma   90.00
#
_symmetry.space_group_name_H-M   'P 1'
#
loop_
_entity.id
_entity.type
_entity.pdbx_description
1 polymer ?
#
loop_
_entity_poly.entity_id
_entity_poly.type
_entity_poly.pdbx_seq_one_letter_code
_entity_poly.pdbx_strand_id
1 'polypeptide(L)'
;MPGQPNVVLAGVNRGPNLGTDILYSGTVAAAAEGALAGIPAVAISTVSCSPSDYEPASRVGAALARLAACRGLPPGVVLNVNVPDGAELGRIVVTRMGIQRYSNIFERRVDPRGEVYYWMCGSPEASEPGDGLDTDAVRSGAISVTPIKFDMTDHAALGILSGWDIRI
;
A
#
# COMPACT_ATOMS: atom_id res chain seq x y z
N MET A 1 -11.73 -25.24 -6.05
CA MET A 1 -12.89 -25.11 -5.14
C MET A 1 -13.93 -24.29 -5.89
N PRO A 2 -15.17 -24.75 -6.15
CA PRO A 2 -16.11 -23.94 -6.91
C PRO A 2 -16.94 -23.07 -5.96
N GLY A 3 -16.64 -21.77 -5.92
CA GLY A 3 -17.39 -20.75 -5.17
C GLY A 3 -16.62 -19.43 -5.11
N GLN A 4 -17.32 -18.29 -5.17
CA GLN A 4 -16.70 -16.98 -4.97
C GLN A 4 -16.22 -16.85 -3.52
N PRO A 5 -14.96 -16.43 -3.26
CA PRO A 5 -14.48 -16.28 -1.90
C PRO A 5 -15.18 -15.13 -1.18
N ASN A 6 -15.31 -15.22 0.15
CA ASN A 6 -15.93 -14.17 0.97
C ASN A 6 -15.01 -12.98 1.24
N VAL A 7 -13.70 -13.17 1.11
CA VAL A 7 -12.67 -12.14 1.31
C VAL A 7 -11.41 -12.52 0.55
N VAL A 8 -10.67 -11.52 0.09
CA VAL A 8 -9.30 -11.67 -0.42
C VAL A 8 -8.33 -11.10 0.60
N LEU A 9 -7.33 -11.88 0.99
CA LEU A 9 -6.20 -11.44 1.80
C LEU A 9 -4.91 -11.64 0.99
N ALA A 10 -4.24 -10.54 0.63
CA ALA A 10 -2.97 -10.56 -0.10
C ALA A 10 -1.82 -10.19 0.83
N GLY A 11 -0.86 -11.10 1.00
CA GLY A 11 0.31 -10.90 1.86
C GLY A 11 0.74 -12.19 2.57
N VAL A 12 1.59 -12.13 3.60
CA VAL A 12 2.22 -10.94 4.17
C VAL A 12 3.43 -10.50 3.33
N ASN A 13 3.43 -9.25 2.85
CA ASN A 13 4.55 -8.71 2.10
C ASN A 13 5.80 -8.51 2.97
N ARG A 14 6.97 -8.79 2.40
CA ARG A 14 8.28 -8.42 2.99
C ARG A 14 8.62 -6.99 2.57
N GLY A 15 8.40 -6.05 3.48
CA GLY A 15 8.63 -4.62 3.23
C GLY A 15 7.32 -3.84 3.21
N PRO A 16 7.39 -2.52 3.47
CA PRO A 16 6.20 -1.66 3.52
C PRO A 16 5.55 -1.47 2.15
N ASN A 17 4.27 -1.14 2.17
CA ASN A 17 3.53 -0.56 1.05
C ASN A 17 2.84 0.70 1.56
N LEU A 18 3.60 1.80 1.66
CA LEU A 18 3.18 3.06 2.29
C LEU A 18 3.10 4.18 1.26
N GLY A 19 2.15 5.09 1.46
CA GLY A 19 1.99 6.25 0.59
C GLY A 19 1.94 5.86 -0.90
N THR A 20 2.70 6.56 -1.73
CA THR A 20 2.72 6.36 -3.20
C THR A 20 3.28 5.02 -3.67
N ASP A 21 3.96 4.25 -2.81
CA ASP A 21 4.47 2.91 -3.17
C ASP A 21 3.36 1.91 -3.46
N ILE A 22 2.16 2.18 -2.91
CA ILE A 22 0.94 1.41 -3.14
C ILE A 22 0.67 1.23 -4.64
N LEU A 23 1.00 2.23 -5.47
CA LEU A 23 0.78 2.20 -6.92
C LEU A 23 1.62 1.14 -7.66
N TYR A 24 2.74 0.74 -7.08
CA TYR A 24 3.68 -0.21 -7.68
C TYR A 24 3.65 -1.57 -6.98
N SER A 25 2.80 -1.72 -5.97
CA SER A 25 2.78 -2.90 -5.12
C SER A 25 1.96 -4.04 -5.73
N GLY A 26 2.64 -5.15 -6.01
CA GLY A 26 1.96 -6.39 -6.39
C GLY A 26 1.04 -6.95 -5.29
N THR A 27 1.36 -6.73 -4.02
CA THR A 27 0.52 -7.17 -2.88
C THR A 27 -0.79 -6.39 -2.85
N VAL A 28 -0.71 -5.07 -3.02
CA VAL A 28 -1.91 -4.24 -3.08
C VAL A 28 -2.70 -4.53 -4.35
N ALA A 29 -2.04 -4.66 -5.51
CA ALA A 29 -2.71 -4.99 -6.77
C ALA A 29 -3.52 -6.29 -6.68
N ALA A 30 -2.97 -7.34 -6.06
CA ALA A 30 -3.69 -8.59 -5.84
C ALA A 30 -4.97 -8.42 -4.97
N ALA A 31 -4.92 -7.57 -3.95
CA ALA A 31 -6.12 -7.24 -3.17
C ALA A 31 -7.11 -6.36 -3.97
N ALA A 32 -6.60 -5.44 -4.79
CA ALA A 32 -7.40 -4.59 -5.66
C ALA A 32 -8.24 -5.40 -6.66
N GLU A 33 -7.67 -6.44 -7.27
CA GLU A 33 -8.40 -7.37 -8.15
C GLU A 33 -9.59 -8.02 -7.41
N GLY A 34 -9.42 -8.39 -6.14
CA GLY A 34 -10.50 -8.86 -5.29
C GLY A 34 -11.60 -7.82 -5.11
N ALA A 35 -11.22 -6.59 -4.76
CA ALA A 35 -12.17 -5.49 -4.56
C ALA A 35 -12.93 -5.11 -5.85
N LEU A 36 -12.26 -5.15 -7.01
CA LEU A 36 -12.86 -4.93 -8.34
C LEU A 36 -13.85 -6.04 -8.70
N ALA A 37 -13.60 -7.28 -8.27
CA ALA A 37 -14.54 -8.40 -8.39
C ALA A 37 -15.69 -8.34 -7.36
N GLY A 38 -15.82 -7.26 -6.59
CA GLY A 38 -16.86 -7.08 -5.58
C GLY A 38 -16.63 -7.88 -4.30
N ILE A 39 -15.39 -8.34 -4.05
CA ILE A 39 -15.02 -9.14 -2.89
C ILE A 39 -14.28 -8.23 -1.89
N PRO A 40 -14.66 -8.19 -0.60
CA PRO A 40 -13.91 -7.46 0.42
C PRO A 40 -12.43 -7.87 0.40
N ALA A 41 -11.52 -6.90 0.42
CA ALA A 41 -10.10 -7.19 0.21
C ALA A 41 -9.19 -6.47 1.21
N VAL A 42 -8.13 -7.17 1.61
CA VAL A 42 -7.10 -6.71 2.54
C VAL A 42 -5.73 -7.00 1.95
N ALA A 43 -4.86 -5.98 1.88
CA ALA A 43 -3.44 -6.12 1.61
C ALA A 43 -2.68 -5.97 2.92
N ILE A 44 -1.77 -6.89 3.23
CA ILE A 44 -1.04 -6.93 4.50
C ILE A 44 0.47 -7.00 4.27
N SER A 45 1.22 -6.14 4.97
CA SER A 45 2.67 -5.98 4.83
C SER A 45 3.35 -5.89 6.19
N THR A 46 4.54 -6.48 6.31
CA THR A 46 5.44 -6.23 7.44
C THR A 46 6.45 -5.14 7.06
N VAL A 47 6.55 -4.07 7.85
CA VAL A 47 7.43 -2.92 7.62
C VAL A 47 8.87 -3.28 8.02
N SER A 48 9.49 -4.17 7.26
CA SER A 48 10.90 -4.50 7.36
C SER A 48 11.38 -5.19 6.09
N CYS A 49 12.58 -4.82 5.62
CA CYS A 49 13.25 -5.53 4.53
C CYS A 49 13.89 -6.84 5.01
N SER A 50 13.96 -7.10 6.32
CA SER A 50 14.41 -8.37 6.89
C SER A 50 13.59 -8.68 8.13
N PRO A 51 12.29 -9.04 7.99
CA PRO A 51 11.40 -9.25 9.12
C PRO A 51 11.94 -10.32 10.06
N SER A 52 11.96 -10.01 11.36
CA SER A 52 12.31 -10.98 12.39
C SER A 52 11.19 -12.01 12.60
N ASP A 53 9.94 -11.58 12.44
CA ASP A 53 8.75 -12.40 12.64
C ASP A 53 7.57 -11.89 11.77
N TYR A 54 6.80 -12.84 11.23
CA TYR A 54 5.56 -12.56 10.49
C TYR A 54 4.30 -12.80 11.32
N GLU A 55 4.41 -13.36 12.53
CA GLU A 55 3.27 -13.66 13.40
C GLU A 55 2.41 -12.42 13.67
N PRO A 56 2.95 -11.24 14.05
CA PRO A 56 2.12 -10.06 14.32
C PRO A 56 1.28 -9.66 13.11
N ALA A 57 1.91 -9.59 11.93
CA ALA A 57 1.24 -9.23 10.69
C ALA A 57 0.21 -10.29 10.26
N SER A 58 0.51 -11.57 10.44
CA SER A 58 -0.41 -12.67 10.14
C SER A 58 -1.65 -12.64 11.04
N ARG A 59 -1.47 -12.36 12.34
CA ARG A 59 -2.58 -12.23 13.30
C ARG A 59 -3.48 -11.03 12.97
N VAL A 60 -2.89 -9.88 12.66
CA VAL A 60 -3.62 -8.68 12.24
C VAL A 60 -4.36 -8.93 10.92
N GLY A 61 -3.69 -9.49 9.92
CA GLY A 61 -4.27 -9.80 8.62
C GLY A 61 -5.45 -10.77 8.73
N ALA A 62 -5.31 -11.83 9.53
CA ALA A 62 -6.40 -12.78 9.76
C ALA A 62 -7.60 -12.14 10.47
N ALA A 63 -7.37 -11.26 11.46
CA ALA A 63 -8.43 -10.56 12.16
C ALA A 63 -9.18 -9.60 11.24
N LEU A 64 -8.47 -8.79 10.46
CA LEU A 64 -9.07 -7.85 9.52
C LEU A 64 -9.78 -8.54 8.36
N ALA A 65 -9.23 -9.63 7.84
CA ALA A 65 -9.89 -10.42 6.81
C ALA A 65 -11.21 -11.03 7.31
N ARG A 66 -11.24 -11.56 8.55
CA ARG A 66 -12.49 -12.04 9.18
C ARG A 66 -13.50 -10.92 9.36
N LEU A 67 -13.06 -9.74 9.81
CA LEU A 67 -13.94 -8.59 9.96
C LEU A 67 -14.51 -8.11 8.62
N ALA A 68 -13.68 -8.05 7.57
CA ALA A 68 -14.08 -7.68 6.22
C ALA A 68 -15.06 -8.70 5.62
N ALA A 69 -14.83 -10.00 5.84
CA ALA A 69 -15.76 -11.06 5.41
C ALA A 69 -17.13 -10.95 6.10
N CYS A 70 -17.15 -10.65 7.41
CA CYS A 70 -18.39 -10.62 8.19
C CYS A 70 -19.18 -9.31 8.04
N ARG A 71 -18.49 -8.17 7.96
CA ARG A 71 -19.12 -6.83 7.93
C ARG A 71 -19.23 -6.24 6.54
N GLY A 72 -18.49 -6.79 5.58
CA GLY A 72 -18.29 -6.18 4.27
C GLY A 72 -17.35 -4.96 4.35
N LEU A 73 -17.08 -4.41 3.17
CA LEU A 73 -16.41 -3.12 2.97
C LEU A 73 -17.21 -2.32 1.94
N PRO A 74 -17.08 -0.98 1.90
CA PRO A 74 -17.65 -0.21 0.81
C PRO A 74 -17.14 -0.73 -0.56
N PRO A 75 -17.95 -0.66 -1.63
CA PRO A 75 -17.57 -1.18 -2.93
C PRO A 75 -16.24 -0.61 -3.44
N GLY A 76 -15.36 -1.50 -3.93
CA GLY A 76 -14.05 -1.11 -4.49
C GLY A 76 -13.00 -0.67 -3.45
N VAL A 77 -13.30 -0.75 -2.15
CA VAL A 77 -12.33 -0.43 -1.09
C VAL A 77 -11.43 -1.62 -0.77
N VAL A 78 -10.13 -1.36 -0.71
CA VAL A 78 -9.11 -2.26 -0.16
C VAL A 78 -8.62 -1.70 1.17
N LEU A 79 -8.47 -2.55 2.17
CA LEU A 79 -7.72 -2.19 3.38
C LEU A 79 -6.23 -2.46 3.16
N ASN A 80 -5.42 -1.41 3.02
CA ASN A 80 -3.97 -1.51 2.99
C ASN A 80 -3.41 -1.43 4.41
N VAL A 81 -2.73 -2.49 4.85
CA VAL A 81 -2.30 -2.66 6.24
C VAL A 81 -0.79 -2.84 6.32
N ASN A 82 -0.15 -2.01 7.13
CA ASN A 82 1.28 -2.05 7.37
C ASN A 82 1.56 -2.25 8.85
N VAL A 83 2.26 -3.34 9.18
CA VAL A 83 2.58 -3.75 10.55
C VAL A 83 4.08 -3.60 10.79
N PRO A 84 4.51 -2.73 11.71
CA PRO A 84 5.91 -2.65 12.11
C PRO A 84 6.47 -4.00 12.57
N ASP A 85 7.74 -4.28 12.26
CA ASP A 85 8.42 -5.47 12.80
C ASP A 85 8.54 -5.34 14.33
N GLY A 86 8.18 -6.39 15.06
CA GLY A 86 8.07 -6.34 16.52
C GLY A 86 6.92 -5.48 17.06
N ALA A 87 5.92 -5.12 16.25
CA ALA A 87 4.79 -4.31 16.70
C ALA A 87 4.05 -4.92 17.90
N GLU A 88 3.76 -4.09 18.90
CA GLU A 88 2.82 -4.43 19.96
C GLU A 88 1.39 -4.49 19.41
N LEU A 89 0.78 -5.66 19.50
CA LEU A 89 -0.59 -5.89 19.03
C LEU A 89 -1.58 -5.08 19.88
N GLY A 90 -2.14 -4.01 19.32
CA GLY A 90 -3.13 -3.15 19.97
C GLY A 90 -3.07 -1.69 19.54
N ARG A 91 -1.93 -1.22 19.06
CA ARG A 91 -1.77 0.16 18.53
C ARG A 91 -2.15 0.23 17.05
N ILE A 92 -3.43 0.03 16.74
CA ILE A 92 -3.96 0.11 15.37
C ILE A 92 -4.57 1.49 15.14
N VAL A 93 -4.15 2.16 14.05
CA VAL A 93 -4.63 3.48 13.67
C VAL A 93 -5.19 3.41 12.25
N VAL A 94 -6.41 3.95 12.06
CA VAL A 94 -6.96 4.17 10.72
C VAL A 94 -6.30 5.41 10.14
N THR A 95 -5.72 5.27 8.96
CA THR A 95 -4.84 6.28 8.36
C THR A 95 -5.32 6.70 6.98
N ARG A 96 -4.78 7.81 6.47
CA ARG A 96 -4.84 8.22 5.07
C ARG A 96 -3.50 7.96 4.40
N MET A 97 -3.55 7.73 3.09
CA MET A 97 -2.36 7.53 2.26
C MET A 97 -1.47 8.78 2.29
N GLY A 98 -0.22 8.61 2.69
CA GLY A 98 0.83 9.64 2.59
C GLY A 98 1.46 9.72 1.21
N ILE A 99 2.56 10.48 1.12
CA ILE A 99 3.42 10.52 -0.07
C ILE A 99 4.78 9.97 0.34
N GLN A 100 5.28 9.00 -0.41
CA GLN A 100 6.60 8.42 -0.22
C GLN A 100 7.51 8.88 -1.35
N ARG A 101 8.50 9.71 -1.02
CA ARG A 101 9.48 10.22 -2.00
C ARG A 101 10.79 9.46 -1.85
N TYR A 102 11.58 9.47 -2.91
CA TYR A 102 12.91 8.83 -2.95
C TYR A 102 13.94 9.79 -3.53
N SER A 103 15.10 9.85 -2.88
CA SER A 103 16.29 10.55 -3.36
C SER A 103 17.30 9.55 -3.94
N ASN A 104 18.23 10.03 -4.76
CA ASN A 104 19.35 9.23 -5.31
C ASN A 104 18.91 7.94 -6.03
N ILE A 105 17.87 8.05 -6.87
CA ILE A 105 17.17 6.90 -7.46
C ILE A 105 18.08 6.06 -8.36
N PHE A 106 19.11 6.63 -9.00
CA PHE A 106 19.98 5.90 -9.93
C PHE A 106 21.45 5.97 -9.55
N GLU A 107 22.10 4.80 -9.49
CA GLU A 107 23.55 4.66 -9.37
C GLU A 107 24.14 4.25 -10.72
N ARG A 108 25.00 5.10 -11.30
CA ARG A 108 25.69 4.81 -12.57
C ARG A 108 26.86 3.86 -12.34
N ARG A 109 26.94 2.79 -13.14
CA ARG A 109 28.04 1.83 -13.15
C ARG A 109 28.51 1.55 -14.58
N VAL A 110 29.67 0.92 -14.69
CA VAL A 110 30.26 0.49 -15.96
C VAL A 110 30.58 -0.99 -15.85
N ASP A 111 30.17 -1.78 -16.83
CA ASP A 111 30.46 -3.21 -16.86
C ASP A 111 31.92 -3.47 -17.30
N PRO A 112 32.44 -4.70 -17.13
CA PRO A 112 33.81 -5.02 -17.54
C PRO A 112 34.11 -4.85 -19.04
N ARG A 113 33.08 -4.70 -19.89
CA ARG A 113 33.21 -4.45 -21.33
C ARG A 113 33.19 -2.95 -21.67
N GLY A 114 33.02 -2.09 -20.66
CA GLY A 114 32.96 -0.64 -20.83
C GLY A 114 31.54 -0.09 -21.02
N GLU A 115 30.50 -0.93 -20.95
CA GLU A 115 29.12 -0.52 -21.16
C GLU A 115 28.51 0.10 -19.91
N VAL A 116 27.81 1.21 -20.07
CA VAL A 116 27.18 1.93 -18.97
C VAL A 116 25.83 1.28 -18.62
N TYR A 117 25.60 1.05 -17.34
CA TYR A 117 24.30 0.63 -16.81
C TYR A 117 23.98 1.38 -15.51
N TYR A 118 22.72 1.35 -15.11
CA TYR A 118 22.21 2.06 -13.94
C TYR A 118 21.48 1.11 -13.02
N TRP A 119 21.75 1.19 -11.72
CA TRP A 119 20.96 0.52 -10.68
C TRP A 119 19.96 1.48 -10.08
N MET A 120 18.73 1.03 -9.89
CA MET A 120 17.74 1.79 -9.13
C MET A 120 17.97 1.55 -7.63
N CYS A 121 18.51 2.53 -6.91
CA CYS A 121 18.97 2.42 -5.52
C CYS A 121 18.50 3.60 -4.65
N GLY A 122 17.28 4.08 -4.86
CA GLY A 122 16.76 5.22 -4.12
C GLY A 122 16.59 4.95 -2.62
N SER A 123 16.85 5.97 -1.81
CA SER A 123 16.54 5.95 -0.37
C SER A 123 15.25 6.72 -0.10
N PRO A 124 14.35 6.20 0.74
CA PRO A 124 13.14 6.93 1.11
C PRO A 124 13.50 8.25 1.79
N GLU A 125 12.94 9.34 1.28
CA GLU A 125 13.00 10.63 1.94
C GLU A 125 12.05 10.64 3.15
N ALA A 126 12.34 11.48 4.14
CA ALA A 126 11.39 11.76 5.19
C ALA A 126 10.15 12.40 4.55
N SER A 127 9.02 11.70 4.60
CA SER A 127 7.73 12.27 4.22
C SER A 127 7.42 13.50 5.09
N GLU A 128 6.88 14.54 4.46
CA GLU A 128 6.32 15.69 5.19
C GLU A 128 5.30 15.19 6.21
N PRO A 129 5.42 15.58 7.49
CA PRO A 129 4.50 15.13 8.53
C PRO A 129 3.10 15.65 8.24
N GLY A 130 2.10 14.81 8.52
CA GLY A 130 0.71 15.16 8.30
C GLY A 130 -0.22 14.37 9.22
N ASP A 131 -1.33 15.00 9.59
CA ASP A 131 -2.29 14.38 10.50
C ASP A 131 -2.91 13.12 9.87
N GLY A 132 -2.71 12.00 10.54
CA GLY A 132 -3.29 10.71 10.18
C GLY A 132 -2.62 9.99 9.00
N LEU A 133 -1.40 10.35 8.61
CA LEU A 133 -0.68 9.64 7.54
C LEU A 133 -0.26 8.22 7.96
N ASP A 134 -0.28 7.29 7.01
CA ASP A 134 0.21 5.91 7.17
C ASP A 134 1.70 5.85 7.53
N THR A 135 2.51 6.69 6.88
CA THR A 135 3.94 6.85 7.16
C THR A 135 4.21 7.27 8.60
N ASP A 136 3.40 8.17 9.14
CA ASP A 136 3.59 8.72 10.49
C ASP A 136 3.14 7.72 11.55
N ALA A 137 2.03 7.01 11.30
CA ALA A 137 1.59 5.92 12.17
C ALA A 137 2.66 4.83 12.29
N VAL A 138 3.21 4.36 11.17
CA VAL A 138 4.28 3.35 11.17
C VAL A 138 5.55 3.86 11.84
N ARG A 139 5.96 5.10 11.58
CA ARG A 139 7.13 5.72 12.23
C ARG A 139 6.98 5.80 13.76
N SER A 140 5.75 5.97 14.24
CA SER A 140 5.42 5.96 15.67
C SER A 140 5.30 4.57 16.29
N GLY A 141 5.56 3.51 15.51
CA GLY A 141 5.42 2.10 15.92
C GLY A 141 3.97 1.60 15.97
N ALA A 142 3.03 2.30 15.36
CA ALA A 142 1.64 1.86 15.25
C ALA A 142 1.39 1.05 13.96
N ILE A 143 0.41 0.16 14.01
CA ILE A 143 -0.12 -0.54 12.84
C ILE A 143 -1.01 0.42 12.06
N SER A 144 -0.68 0.66 10.80
CA SER A 144 -1.47 1.50 9.90
C SER A 144 -2.52 0.66 9.17
N VAL A 145 -3.75 1.16 9.12
CA VAL A 145 -4.84 0.62 8.30
C VAL A 145 -5.41 1.75 7.45
N THR A 146 -5.07 1.76 6.16
CA THR A 146 -5.52 2.78 5.21
C THR A 146 -6.60 2.19 4.29
N PRO A 147 -7.86 2.67 4.33
CA PRO A 147 -8.83 2.34 3.30
C PRO A 147 -8.47 3.09 2.01
N ILE A 148 -8.19 2.34 0.94
CA ILE A 148 -7.85 2.90 -0.38
C ILE A 148 -8.88 2.48 -1.43
N LYS A 149 -9.02 3.29 -2.49
CA LYS A 149 -9.81 3.01 -3.69
C LYS A 149 -8.93 3.18 -4.94
N PHE A 150 -9.28 2.51 -6.03
CA PHE A 150 -8.54 2.54 -7.30
C PHE A 150 -9.11 3.50 -8.35
N ASP A 151 -10.10 4.30 -7.96
CA ASP A 151 -10.52 5.45 -8.75
C ASP A 151 -9.51 6.60 -8.58
N MET A 152 -8.57 6.66 -9.53
CA MET A 152 -7.54 7.69 -9.62
C MET A 152 -8.01 8.93 -10.41
N THR A 153 -9.29 9.01 -10.75
CA THR A 153 -9.84 10.18 -11.44
C THR A 153 -9.78 11.37 -10.48
N ASP A 154 -9.09 12.44 -10.90
CA ASP A 154 -9.25 13.73 -10.24
C ASP A 154 -10.57 14.35 -10.68
N HIS A 155 -11.62 14.07 -9.91
CA HIS A 155 -12.99 14.55 -10.18
C HIS A 155 -13.09 16.08 -10.17
N ALA A 156 -12.19 16.79 -9.47
CA ALA A 156 -12.15 18.25 -9.51
C ALA A 156 -11.56 18.74 -10.84
N ALA A 157 -10.53 18.06 -11.36
CA ALA A 157 -9.92 18.38 -12.64
C ALA A 157 -10.85 18.14 -13.84
N LEU A 158 -11.81 17.22 -13.74
CA LEU A 158 -12.77 16.95 -14.83
C LEU A 158 -13.51 18.21 -15.28
N GLY A 159 -13.95 19.05 -14.34
CA GLY A 159 -14.65 20.30 -14.66
C GLY A 159 -13.75 21.30 -15.40
N ILE A 160 -12.47 21.36 -15.01
CA ILE A 160 -11.46 22.23 -15.64
C ILE A 160 -11.20 21.76 -17.08
N LEU A 161 -10.95 20.47 -17.28
CA LEU A 161 -10.61 19.90 -18.57
C LEU A 161 -11.80 19.89 -19.54
N SER A 162 -13.02 19.71 -19.05
CA SER A 162 -14.25 19.76 -19.87
C SER A 162 -14.48 21.14 -20.48
N GLY A 163 -13.93 22.20 -19.88
CA GLY A 163 -13.98 23.56 -20.39
C GLY A 163 -12.90 23.88 -21.44
N TRP A 164 -11.99 22.95 -21.74
CA TRP A 164 -10.98 23.15 -22.77
C TRP A 164 -11.62 23.03 -24.16
N ASP A 165 -11.38 24.00 -25.03
CA ASP A 165 -11.75 23.92 -26.45
C ASP A 165 -10.75 22.99 -27.17
N ILE A 166 -10.85 21.69 -26.90
CA ILE A 166 -10.00 20.66 -27.52
C ILE A 166 -10.52 20.44 -28.95
N ARG A 167 -10.01 21.26 -29.87
CA ARG A 167 -10.16 21.08 -31.32
C ARG A 167 -8.84 20.61 -31.89
N ILE A 168 -8.84 19.42 -32.48
CA ILE A 168 -7.70 18.82 -33.18
C ILE A 168 -8.08 18.73 -34.66
#